data_AF-A0AAD7ELS2-F1
#
_entry.id   AF-A0AAD7ELS2-F1
#
_cell.length_a   1.000
_cell.length_b   1.000
_cell.length_c   1.000
_cell.angle_alpha   90.00
_cell.angle_beta   90.00
_cell.angle_gamma   90.00
#
_symmetry.space_group_name_H-M   'P 1'
#
loop_
_entity.id
_entity.type
_entity.pdbx_description
1 polymer ?
#
loop_
_entity_poly.entity_id
_entity_poly.type
_entity_poly.pdbx_seq_one_letter_code
_entity_poly.pdbx_strand_id
1 'polypeptide(L)'
;MHTIGYSFYFRPFSRFSPEIESRRSASNDLLAMTIETSLVKVSLIRAQVLDVVYNYSSPTNPELNMRRSLSALYTKLKADERELEEEELKLDHELAEYQTLLDMVDGGGSGGFKQIVADTARVEKETEECKRDLRRLGWTGET
;
A
#
# COMPACT_ATOMS: atom_id res chain seq x y z
N MET A 1 15.50 11.02 76.01
CA MET A 1 15.51 11.60 74.65
C MET A 1 16.95 11.68 74.20
N HIS A 2 17.41 10.90 73.23
CA HIS A 2 18.51 11.24 72.32
C HIS A 2 18.34 10.29 71.12
N THR A 3 17.78 10.84 70.05
CA THR A 3 17.46 10.17 68.79
C THR A 3 18.76 9.80 68.07
N ILE A 4 18.98 8.50 67.85
CA ILE A 4 20.02 8.00 66.93
C ILE A 4 19.45 8.16 65.53
N GLY A 5 19.70 9.32 64.93
CA GLY A 5 19.40 9.61 63.53
C GLY A 5 20.42 8.95 62.62
N TYR A 6 19.91 8.17 61.67
CA TYR A 6 20.65 7.59 60.55
C TYR A 6 21.43 8.68 59.79
N SER A 7 22.69 8.42 59.47
CA SER A 7 23.35 9.07 58.34
C SER A 7 23.86 8.00 57.40
N PHE A 8 23.00 7.65 56.44
CA PHE A 8 23.39 6.96 55.21
C PHE A 8 24.58 7.70 54.61
N TYR A 9 25.73 7.04 54.48
CA TYR A 9 26.82 7.51 53.65
C TYR A 9 26.36 7.44 52.18
N PHE A 10 25.75 8.52 51.68
CA PHE A 10 25.68 8.76 50.25
C PHE A 10 27.12 9.02 49.79
N ARG A 11 27.76 8.03 49.15
CA ARG A 11 29.03 8.26 48.43
C ARG A 11 28.75 9.31 47.35
N PRO A 12 29.35 10.51 47.39
CA PRO A 12 29.26 11.40 46.25
C PRO A 12 30.01 10.72 45.09
N PHE A 13 29.36 10.66 43.94
CA PHE A 13 29.95 10.26 42.67
C PHE A 13 31.32 10.93 42.56
N SER A 14 32.36 10.12 42.37
CA SER A 14 33.76 10.51 42.28
C SER A 14 33.94 11.77 41.44
N ARG A 15 34.32 12.89 42.06
CA ARG A 15 34.90 14.03 41.33
C ARG A 15 36.19 13.50 40.70
N PHE A 16 36.15 13.25 39.41
CA PHE A 16 37.33 12.84 38.66
C PHE A 16 38.38 13.95 38.76
N SER A 17 39.66 13.59 38.77
CA SER A 17 40.75 14.58 38.69
C SER A 17 40.51 15.49 37.46
N PRO A 18 40.76 16.81 37.54
CA PRO A 18 40.56 17.73 36.41
C PRO A 18 41.30 17.30 35.14
N GLU A 19 42.41 16.57 35.28
CA GLU A 19 43.15 15.97 34.17
C GLU A 19 42.36 14.88 33.43
N ILE A 20 41.60 14.05 34.18
CA ILE A 20 40.74 13.01 33.61
C ILE A 20 39.55 13.63 32.90
N GLU A 21 38.99 14.70 33.47
CA GLU A 21 37.88 15.44 32.87
C GLU A 21 38.31 16.16 31.59
N SER A 22 39.46 16.84 31.61
CA SER A 22 40.05 17.45 30.41
C SER A 22 40.31 16.41 29.32
N ARG A 23 40.87 15.24 29.66
CA ARG A 23 41.11 14.16 28.69
C ARG A 23 39.80 13.60 28.12
N ARG A 24 38.76 13.46 28.95
CA ARG A 24 37.43 13.02 28.50
C ARG A 24 36.79 14.05 27.58
N SER A 25 36.86 15.34 27.91
CA SER A 25 36.36 16.41 27.04
C SER A 25 37.07 16.38 25.70
N ALA A 26 38.40 16.39 25.68
CA ALA A 26 39.18 16.34 24.44
C ALA A 26 38.87 15.08 23.61
N SER A 27 38.65 13.93 24.26
CA SER A 27 38.24 12.70 23.58
C SER A 27 36.84 12.81 22.99
N ASN A 28 35.90 13.44 23.71
CA ASN A 28 34.54 13.65 23.22
C ASN A 28 34.52 14.64 22.06
N ASP A 29 35.32 15.71 22.13
CA ASP A 29 35.45 16.70 21.06
C ASP A 29 36.04 16.08 19.79
N LEU A 30 37.05 15.21 19.94
CA LEU A 30 37.61 14.45 18.83
C LEU A 30 36.56 13.53 18.19
N LEU A 31 35.78 12.82 19.01
CA LEU A 31 34.71 11.95 18.51
C LEU A 31 33.61 12.76 17.80
N ALA A 32 33.17 13.87 18.38
CA ALA A 32 32.19 14.77 17.77
C ALA A 32 32.70 15.30 16.43
N MET A 33 33.93 15.80 16.39
CA MET A 33 34.56 16.27 15.14
C MET A 33 34.68 15.14 14.11
N THR A 34 34.98 13.92 14.55
CA THR A 34 35.06 12.76 13.65
C THR A 34 33.70 12.43 13.04
N ILE A 35 32.63 12.47 13.86
CA ILE A 35 31.26 12.25 13.39
C ILE A 35 30.86 13.35 12.41
N GLU A 36 31.05 14.61 12.77
CA GLU A 36 30.70 15.74 11.91
C GLU A 36 31.46 15.71 10.58
N THR A 37 32.77 15.45 10.61
CA THR A 37 33.57 15.32 9.38
C THR A 37 33.13 14.13 8.53
N SER A 38 32.74 13.01 9.16
CA SER A 38 32.19 11.87 8.43
C SER A 38 30.85 12.19 7.76
N LEU A 39 29.97 12.92 8.44
CA LEU A 39 28.68 13.36 7.89
C LEU A 39 28.87 14.31 6.70
N VAL A 40 29.82 15.25 6.81
CA VAL A 40 30.18 16.16 5.70
C VAL A 40 30.74 15.38 4.51
N LYS A 41 31.56 14.35 4.75
CA LYS A 41 32.07 13.50 3.65
C LYS A 41 30.95 12.73 2.96
N VAL A 42 30.04 12.13 3.73
CA VAL A 42 28.89 11.39 3.16
C VAL A 42 27.96 12.32 2.39
N SER A 43 27.68 13.52 2.90
CA SER A 43 26.83 14.49 2.19
C SER A 43 27.47 14.97 0.89
N LEU A 44 28.80 15.17 0.87
CA LEU A 44 29.55 15.52 -0.33
C LEU A 44 29.50 14.39 -1.37
N ILE A 45 29.77 13.15 -0.97
CA ILE A 45 29.69 11.99 -1.88
C ILE A 45 28.27 11.87 -2.45
N ARG A 46 27.24 12.02 -1.61
CA ARG A 46 25.85 12.01 -2.07
C ARG A 46 25.59 13.10 -3.10
N ALA A 47 26.07 14.33 -2.87
CA ALA A 47 25.90 15.43 -3.82
C ALA A 47 26.59 15.14 -5.16
N GLN A 48 27.82 14.61 -5.13
CA GLN A 48 28.56 14.22 -6.33
C GLN A 48 27.88 13.09 -7.10
N VAL A 49 27.38 12.07 -6.40
CA VAL A 49 26.64 10.97 -7.05
C VAL A 49 25.35 11.48 -7.67
N LEU A 50 24.61 12.35 -6.99
CA LEU A 50 23.41 12.97 -7.56
C LEU A 50 23.74 13.81 -8.79
N ASP A 51 24.80 14.60 -8.74
CA ASP A 51 25.26 15.39 -9.89
C ASP A 51 25.60 14.48 -11.06
N VAL A 52 26.42 13.45 -10.83
CA VAL A 52 26.77 12.46 -11.86
C VAL A 52 25.52 11.79 -12.40
N VAL A 53 24.60 11.28 -11.58
CA VAL A 53 23.44 10.52 -12.04
C VAL A 53 22.44 11.40 -12.82
N TYR A 54 22.12 12.59 -12.31
CA TYR A 54 21.10 13.45 -12.92
C TYR A 54 21.64 14.29 -14.08
N ASN A 55 22.93 14.62 -14.08
CA ASN A 55 23.62 15.33 -15.17
C ASN A 55 24.45 14.41 -16.07
N TYR A 56 24.36 13.08 -15.91
CA TYR A 56 24.94 12.15 -16.87
C TYR A 56 24.24 12.32 -18.22
N SER A 57 25.03 12.74 -19.21
CA SER A 57 24.64 12.80 -20.61
C SER A 57 25.25 11.62 -21.34
N SER A 58 24.43 10.87 -22.08
CA SER A 58 24.95 9.79 -22.93
C SER A 58 25.92 10.35 -23.98
N PRO A 59 27.09 9.72 -24.21
CA PRO A 59 28.06 10.19 -25.22
C PRO A 59 27.48 10.16 -26.65
N THR A 60 26.45 9.34 -26.88
CA THR A 60 25.76 9.22 -28.17
C THR A 60 24.71 10.31 -28.37
N ASN A 61 24.13 10.83 -27.29
CA ASN A 61 23.07 11.85 -27.34
C ASN A 61 23.12 12.72 -26.07
N PRO A 62 23.77 13.90 -26.12
CA PRO A 62 23.95 14.76 -24.96
C PRO A 62 22.65 15.43 -24.47
N GLU A 63 21.60 15.38 -25.30
CA GLU A 63 20.26 15.88 -24.96
C GLU A 63 19.47 14.93 -24.04
N LEU A 64 19.88 13.66 -23.92
CA LEU A 64 19.21 12.63 -23.13
C LEU A 64 19.82 12.56 -21.72
N ASN A 65 19.43 13.50 -20.87
CA ASN A 65 19.78 13.50 -19.45
C ASN A 65 18.70 12.80 -18.62
N MET A 66 19.10 12.12 -17.55
CA MET A 66 18.16 11.41 -16.66
C MET A 66 17.10 12.33 -16.07
N ARG A 67 17.43 13.60 -15.84
CA ARG A 67 16.45 14.62 -15.42
C ARG A 67 15.33 14.83 -16.45
N ARG A 68 15.68 14.86 -17.74
CA ARG A 68 14.71 15.04 -18.83
C ARG A 68 13.87 13.79 -19.05
N SER A 69 14.48 12.60 -18.96
CA SER A 69 13.72 11.34 -19.05
C SER A 69 12.73 11.22 -17.90
N LEU A 70 13.11 11.57 -16.67
CA LEU A 70 12.21 11.58 -15.53
C LEU A 70 11.08 12.60 -15.69
N SER A 71 11.36 13.81 -16.18
CA SER A 71 10.29 14.78 -16.43
C SER A 71 9.32 14.30 -17.52
N ALA A 72 9.84 13.68 -18.60
CA ALA A 72 9.01 13.16 -19.67
C ALA A 72 8.13 11.98 -19.19
N LEU A 73 8.70 11.08 -18.39
CA LEU A 73 7.96 9.98 -17.77
C LEU A 73 6.90 10.51 -16.81
N TYR A 74 7.21 11.52 -16.00
CA TYR A 74 6.25 12.15 -15.09
C TYR A 74 5.09 12.79 -15.85
N THR A 75 5.36 13.54 -16.92
CA THR A 75 4.31 14.14 -17.75
C THR A 75 3.44 13.08 -18.42
N LYS A 76 4.04 11.97 -18.87
CA LYS A 76 3.30 10.85 -19.43
C LYS A 76 2.39 10.22 -18.37
N LEU A 77 2.95 9.90 -17.21
CA LEU A 77 2.20 9.28 -16.12
C LEU A 77 1.02 10.16 -15.66
N LYS A 78 1.20 11.50 -15.63
CA LYS A 78 0.13 12.45 -15.31
C LYS A 78 -0.96 12.51 -16.39
N ALA A 79 -0.59 12.29 -17.66
CA ALA A 79 -1.55 12.18 -18.74
C ALA A 79 -2.34 10.86 -18.64
N ASP A 80 -1.65 9.74 -18.41
CA ASP A 80 -2.25 8.42 -18.22
C ASP A 80 -3.20 8.42 -17.01
N GLU A 81 -2.84 9.08 -15.91
CA GLU A 81 -3.70 9.24 -14.72
C GLU A 81 -5.02 9.93 -15.05
N ARG A 82 -4.97 11.02 -15.84
CA ARG A 82 -6.18 11.73 -16.27
C ARG A 82 -7.06 10.88 -17.21
N GLU A 83 -6.45 10.12 -18.10
CA GLU A 83 -7.18 9.23 -19.01
C GLU A 83 -7.94 8.17 -18.21
N LEU A 84 -7.30 7.58 -17.20
CA LEU A 84 -7.93 6.61 -16.31
C LEU A 84 -9.07 7.22 -15.48
N GLU A 85 -8.92 8.45 -14.98
CA GLU A 85 -10.02 9.15 -14.28
C GLU A 85 -11.22 9.37 -15.21
N GLU A 86 -11.00 9.72 -16.48
CA GLU A 86 -12.06 9.89 -17.47
C GLU A 86 -12.74 8.56 -17.84
N GLU A 87 -11.99 7.44 -17.85
CA GLU A 87 -12.53 6.10 -18.05
C GLU A 87 -13.35 5.62 -16.85
N GLU A 88 -12.86 5.83 -15.63
CA GLU A 88 -13.56 5.47 -14.39
C GLU A 88 -14.93 6.15 -14.33
N LEU A 89 -14.99 7.46 -14.64
CA LEU A 89 -16.26 8.20 -14.66
C LEU A 89 -17.25 7.67 -15.70
N LYS A 90 -16.77 7.22 -16.86
CA LYS A 90 -17.63 6.60 -17.88
C LYS A 90 -18.18 5.26 -17.40
N LEU A 91 -17.31 4.43 -16.81
CA LEU A 91 -17.71 3.13 -16.28
C LEU A 91 -18.70 3.27 -15.12
N ASP A 92 -18.49 4.24 -14.23
CA ASP A 92 -19.43 4.54 -13.15
C ASP A 92 -20.82 4.94 -13.68
N HIS A 93 -20.85 5.73 -14.76
CA HIS A 93 -22.10 6.08 -15.43
C HIS A 93 -22.78 4.85 -16.03
N GLU A 94 -22.06 4.02 -16.78
CA GLU A 94 -22.59 2.78 -17.35
C GLU A 94 -23.09 1.83 -16.25
N LEU A 95 -22.35 1.69 -15.15
CA LEU A 95 -22.77 0.88 -14.00
C LEU A 95 -24.04 1.42 -13.36
N ALA A 96 -24.20 2.75 -13.23
CA ALA A 96 -25.42 3.35 -12.72
C ALA A 96 -26.63 3.07 -13.65
N GLU A 97 -26.44 3.11 -14.97
CA GLU A 97 -27.47 2.74 -15.94
C GLU A 97 -27.86 1.26 -15.81
N TYR A 98 -26.88 0.36 -15.71
CA TYR A 98 -27.13 -1.07 -15.50
C TYR A 98 -27.82 -1.34 -14.17
N GLN A 99 -27.41 -0.66 -13.10
CA GLN A 99 -28.06 -0.77 -11.80
C GLN A 99 -29.50 -0.29 -11.88
N THR A 100 -29.78 0.79 -12.61
CA THR A 100 -31.15 1.28 -12.83
C THR A 100 -31.99 0.27 -13.62
N LEU A 101 -31.41 -0.37 -14.65
CA LEU A 101 -32.08 -1.43 -15.40
C LEU A 101 -32.40 -2.64 -14.51
N LEU A 102 -31.44 -3.07 -13.69
CA LEU A 102 -31.65 -4.15 -12.72
C LEU A 102 -32.71 -3.78 -11.69
N ASP A 103 -32.65 -2.57 -11.14
CA ASP A 103 -33.63 -2.06 -10.20
C ASP A 103 -35.02 -1.92 -10.82
N MET A 104 -35.16 -1.68 -12.12
CA MET A 104 -36.47 -1.73 -12.81
C MET A 104 -36.98 -3.17 -13.00
N VAL A 105 -36.09 -4.12 -13.26
CA VAL A 105 -36.44 -5.55 -13.38
C VAL A 105 -36.82 -6.14 -12.02
N ASP A 106 -36.16 -5.70 -10.95
CA ASP A 106 -36.44 -6.08 -9.57
C ASP A 106 -37.42 -5.13 -8.84
N GLY A 107 -37.82 -4.03 -9.50
CA GLY A 107 -38.48 -2.86 -8.92
C GLY A 107 -39.97 -3.00 -8.70
N GLY A 108 -40.33 -3.57 -7.55
CA GLY A 108 -41.69 -3.56 -7.02
C GLY A 108 -41.98 -4.57 -5.90
N GLY A 109 -40.97 -5.31 -5.43
CA GLY A 109 -41.17 -6.34 -4.40
C GLY A 109 -41.64 -7.70 -4.93
N SER A 110 -41.85 -7.84 -6.24
CA SER A 110 -42.06 -9.13 -6.90
C SER A 110 -41.13 -9.27 -8.10
N GLY A 111 -39.87 -9.65 -7.83
CA GLY A 111 -38.85 -9.86 -8.85
C GLY A 111 -39.25 -10.95 -9.84
N GLY A 112 -39.50 -10.55 -11.09
CA GLY A 112 -39.84 -11.49 -12.16
C GLY A 112 -38.69 -12.47 -12.43
N PHE A 113 -37.44 -12.04 -12.30
CA PHE A 113 -36.28 -12.93 -12.41
C PHE A 113 -36.25 -13.98 -11.29
N LYS A 114 -36.51 -13.56 -10.04
CA LYS A 114 -36.60 -14.48 -8.90
C LYS A 114 -37.77 -15.46 -9.05
N GLN A 115 -38.90 -15.01 -9.61
CA GLN A 115 -40.03 -15.87 -9.92
C GLN A 115 -39.67 -16.88 -11.03
N ILE A 116 -38.99 -16.46 -12.10
CA ILE A 116 -38.52 -17.34 -13.17
C ILE A 116 -37.58 -18.40 -12.61
N VAL A 117 -36.61 -18.01 -11.76
CA VAL A 117 -35.71 -18.97 -11.10
C VAL A 117 -36.49 -19.95 -10.22
N ALA A 118 -37.46 -19.46 -9.44
CA ALA A 118 -38.29 -20.30 -8.59
C ALA A 118 -39.19 -21.26 -9.39
N ASP A 119 -39.80 -20.80 -10.48
CA ASP A 119 -40.63 -21.61 -11.37
C ASP A 119 -39.79 -22.66 -12.10
N THR A 120 -38.58 -22.30 -12.54
CA THR A 120 -37.65 -23.25 -13.18
C THR A 120 -37.25 -24.37 -12.21
N ALA A 121 -36.90 -24.02 -10.96
CA ALA A 121 -36.59 -24.99 -9.93
C ALA A 121 -37.80 -25.89 -9.58
N ARG A 122 -39.02 -25.36 -9.62
CA ARG A 122 -40.25 -26.15 -9.42
C ARG A 122 -40.45 -27.15 -10.55
N VAL A 123 -40.33 -26.72 -11.80
CA VAL A 123 -40.50 -27.58 -12.97
C VAL A 123 -39.45 -28.69 -12.99
N GLU A 124 -38.19 -28.40 -12.63
CA GLU A 124 -37.15 -29.44 -12.51
C GLU A 124 -37.51 -30.49 -11.45
N LYS A 125 -38.04 -30.05 -10.31
CA LYS A 125 -38.49 -30.98 -9.26
C LYS A 125 -39.67 -31.85 -9.73
N GLU A 126 -40.69 -31.23 -10.34
CA GLU A 126 -41.87 -31.94 -10.86
C GLU A 126 -41.50 -32.91 -11.99
N THR A 127 -40.55 -32.53 -12.86
CA THR A 127 -40.06 -33.42 -13.93
C THR A 127 -39.25 -34.58 -13.38
N GLU A 128 -38.43 -34.39 -12.34
CA GLU A 128 -37.72 -35.50 -11.68
C GLU A 128 -38.65 -36.44 -10.90
N GLU A 129 -39.70 -35.89 -10.27
CA GLU A 129 -40.75 -36.70 -9.63
C GLU A 129 -41.55 -37.49 -10.68
N CYS A 130 -41.93 -36.86 -11.79
CA CYS A 130 -42.59 -37.52 -12.92
C CYS A 130 -41.69 -38.61 -13.53
N LYS A 131 -40.39 -38.36 -13.73
CA LYS A 131 -39.43 -39.40 -14.17
C LYS A 131 -39.32 -40.54 -13.16
N ARG A 132 -39.37 -40.26 -11.85
CA ARG A 132 -39.32 -41.29 -10.80
C ARG A 132 -40.58 -42.14 -10.81
N ASP A 133 -41.74 -41.53 -11.02
CA ASP A 133 -43.02 -42.24 -11.08
C ASP A 133 -43.19 -43.02 -12.39
N LEU A 134 -42.71 -42.48 -13.52
CA LEU A 134 -42.61 -43.24 -14.78
C LEU A 134 -41.69 -44.47 -14.65
N ARG A 135 -40.61 -44.39 -13.87
CA ARG A 135 -39.77 -45.56 -13.52
C ARG A 135 -40.54 -46.58 -12.68
N ARG A 136 -41.31 -46.12 -11.68
CA ARG A 136 -42.12 -46.99 -10.81
C ARG A 136 -43.28 -47.67 -11.55
N LEU A 137 -43.87 -46.99 -12.53
CA LEU A 137 -44.92 -47.52 -13.39
C LEU A 137 -44.37 -48.42 -14.51
N GLY A 138 -43.05 -48.62 -14.58
CA GLY A 138 -42.39 -49.44 -15.61
C GLY A 138 -42.42 -48.82 -17.01
N TRP A 139 -42.74 -47.53 -17.13
CA TRP A 139 -42.88 -46.81 -18.40
C TRP A 139 -41.55 -46.30 -18.95
N THR A 140 -40.62 -45.89 -18.08
CA THR A 140 -39.22 -45.67 -18.48
C THR A 140 -38.44 -46.93 -18.12
N GLY A 141 -38.41 -47.88 -19.06
CA GLY A 141 -37.53 -49.03 -18.99
C GLY A 141 -36.08 -48.56 -18.98
N GLU A 142 -35.29 -49.07 -18.04
CA GLU A 142 -33.84 -49.01 -18.14
C GLU A 142 -33.42 -49.75 -19.42
N THR A 143 -32.93 -48.99 -20.39
CA THR A 143 -31.86 -49.41 -21.30
C THR A 143 -30.69 -48.48 -21.08
#